data_AF-A0A7J9DH63-F1
#
_entry.id   AF-A0A7J9DH63-F1
#
_cell.length_a   1.000
_cell.length_b   1.000
_cell.length_c   1.000
_cell.angle_alpha   90.00
_cell.angle_beta   90.00
_cell.angle_gamma   90.00
#
_symmetry.space_group_name_H-M   'P 1'
#
loop_
_entity.id
_entity.type
_entity.pdbx_description
1 polymer ?
#
loop_
_entity_poly.entity_id
_entity_poly.type
_entity_poly.pdbx_seq_one_letter_code
_entity_poly.pdbx_strand_id
1 'polypeptide(L)' 'MLKLMGFFAESDDNEAKLDVNTHIEIVFKFLTKEFASFRVAYNLGNKAFILTQLMKELQSYELMLNGGKLIQEKLE' A
#
# COMPACT_ATOMS: atom_id res chain seq x y z
N MET A 1 5.55 -5.91 1.11
CA MET A 1 4.67 -5.22 0.12
C MET A 1 4.31 -6.01 -1.15
N LEU A 2 5.15 -6.94 -1.63
CA LEU A 2 4.92 -7.72 -2.87
C LEU A 2 3.59 -8.50 -2.89
N LYS A 3 3.15 -9.04 -1.74
CA LYS A 3 1.85 -9.72 -1.63
C LYS A 3 0.65 -8.81 -1.93
N LEU A 4 0.74 -7.51 -1.59
CA LEU A 4 -0.29 -6.54 -1.93
C LEU A 4 -0.27 -6.25 -3.44
N MET A 5 0.92 -6.02 -4.03
CA MET A 5 1.03 -5.83 -5.49
C MET A 5 0.50 -7.02 -6.29
N GLY A 6 0.75 -8.25 -5.84
CA GLY A 6 0.18 -9.45 -6.44
C GLY A 6 -1.34 -9.50 -6.34
N PHE A 7 -1.90 -9.15 -5.17
CA PHE A 7 -3.35 -9.08 -4.96
C PHE A 7 -4.04 -8.05 -5.87
N PHE A 8 -3.40 -6.89 -6.11
CA PHE A 8 -3.97 -5.86 -7.00
C PHE A 8 -3.80 -6.18 -8.49
N ALA A 9 -2.71 -6.84 -8.89
CA ALA A 9 -2.55 -7.32 -10.26
C ALA A 9 -3.65 -8.35 -10.61
N GLU A 10 -4.03 -9.18 -9.65
CA GLU A 10 -5.09 -10.19 -9.81
C GLU A 10 -6.51 -9.59 -9.75
N SER A 11 -6.69 -8.42 -9.11
CA SER A 11 -7.97 -7.70 -9.08
C SER A 11 -8.22 -6.82 -10.31
N ASP A 12 -7.17 -6.36 -11.01
CA ASP A 12 -7.32 -5.65 -12.29
C ASP A 12 -7.78 -6.59 -13.42
N ASP A 13 -7.41 -7.88 -13.37
CA ASP A 13 -7.85 -8.91 -14.32
C ASP A 13 -9.26 -9.44 -14.05
N ASN A 14 -9.73 -9.38 -12.79
CA ASN A 14 -11.09 -9.75 -12.41
C ASN A 14 -11.98 -8.52 -12.38
N GLU A 15 -12.73 -8.32 -13.46
CA GLU A 15 -13.71 -7.29 -13.86
C GLU A 15 -14.56 -6.53 -12.79
N ALA A 16 -14.44 -6.83 -11.50
CA ALA A 16 -14.96 -6.04 -10.41
C ALA A 16 -14.16 -4.73 -10.25
N LYS A 17 -14.54 -3.70 -11.02
CA LYS A 17 -14.12 -2.30 -10.80
C LYS A 17 -14.57 -1.83 -9.41
N LEU A 18 -13.80 -2.17 -8.38
CA LEU A 18 -13.91 -1.54 -7.09
C LEU A 18 -13.51 -0.07 -7.23
N ASP A 19 -14.26 0.82 -6.58
CA ASP A 19 -13.89 2.21 -6.55
C ASP A 19 -12.53 2.38 -5.83
N VAL A 20 -11.82 3.45 -6.18
CA VAL A 20 -10.46 3.69 -5.67
C VAL A 20 -10.43 3.75 -4.15
N ASN A 21 -11.47 4.27 -3.48
CA ASN A 21 -11.48 4.34 -2.02
C ASN A 21 -11.59 2.94 -1.42
N THR A 22 -12.41 2.06 -1.99
CA THR A 22 -12.50 0.67 -1.53
C THR A 22 -11.16 -0.06 -1.67
N HIS A 23 -10.45 0.11 -2.78
CA HIS A 23 -9.10 -0.46 -2.93
C HIS A 23 -8.13 0.05 -1.85
N ILE A 24 -8.16 1.35 -1.55
CA ILE A 24 -7.30 1.97 -0.54
C ILE A 24 -7.62 1.47 0.86
N GLU A 25 -8.90 1.31 1.20
CA GLU A 25 -9.30 0.71 2.47
C GLU A 25 -8.81 -0.72 2.64
N ILE A 26 -8.86 -1.52 1.57
CA ILE A 26 -8.33 -2.88 1.57
C ILE A 26 -6.83 -2.85 1.88
N VAL A 27 -6.05 -1.99 1.21
CA VAL A 27 -4.61 -1.81 1.52
C VAL A 27 -4.42 -1.53 3.01
N PHE A 28 -5.15 -0.56 3.56
CA PHE A 28 -5.00 -0.19 4.97
C PHE A 28 -5.41 -1.27 5.97
N LYS A 29 -6.32 -2.19 5.61
CA LYS A 29 -6.66 -3.35 6.45
C LYS A 29 -5.52 -4.36 6.55
N PHE A 30 -4.68 -4.46 5.52
CA PHE A 30 -3.55 -5.40 5.46
C PHE A 30 -2.22 -4.82 5.94
N LEU A 31 -2.12 -3.50 6.17
CA LEU A 31 -0.92 -2.90 6.72
C LEU A 31 -0.72 -3.28 8.20
N THR A 32 0.54 -3.49 8.59
CA THR A 32 0.92 -3.72 9.98
C THR A 32 0.78 -2.44 10.81
N LYS A 33 0.75 -2.57 12.14
CA LYS A 33 0.68 -1.43 13.08
C LYS A 33 1.78 -0.38 12.89
N GLU A 34 2.90 -0.75 12.28
CA GLU A 34 4.05 0.13 12.01
C GLU A 34 3.70 1.22 10.98
N PHE A 35 2.64 1.02 10.20
CA PHE A 35 2.13 1.98 9.22
C PHE A 35 0.97 2.84 9.77
N ALA A 36 0.66 2.78 11.06
CA ALA A 36 -0.44 3.55 11.65
C ALA A 36 -0.29 5.06 11.44
N SER A 37 0.92 5.58 11.61
CA SER A 37 1.30 6.97 11.35
C SER A 37 1.11 7.37 9.89
N PHE A 38 1.43 6.46 8.95
CA PHE A 38 1.19 6.69 7.52
C PHE A 38 -0.30 6.85 7.23
N ARG A 39 -1.13 5.96 7.76
CA ARG A 39 -2.59 6.02 7.59
C ARG A 39 -3.20 7.32 8.13
N VAL A 40 -2.74 7.79 9.29
CA VAL A 40 -3.18 9.06 9.87
C VAL A 40 -2.78 10.24 8.97
N ALA A 41 -1.53 10.26 8.50
CA ALA A 41 -1.06 11.32 7.60
C ALA A 41 -1.81 11.34 6.26
N TYR A 42 -2.10 10.16 5.70
CA TYR A 42 -2.91 10.02 4.50
C TYR A 42 -4.31 10.63 4.68
N ASN A 43 -5.01 10.26 5.75
CA ASN A 43 -6.36 10.74 6.04
C ASN A 43 -6.40 12.26 6.28
N LEU A 44 -5.39 12.81 6.96
CA LEU A 44 -5.28 14.25 7.24
C LEU A 44 -4.93 15.06 5.99
N GLY A 45 -4.14 14.49 5.07
CA GLY A 45 -3.68 15.19 3.87
C GLY A 45 -4.76 15.39 2.81
N ASN A 46 -5.96 14.81 2.97
CA ASN A 46 -7.05 14.80 1.99
C ASN A 46 -6.55 14.50 0.56
N LYS A 47 -5.56 13.59 0.46
CA LYS A 47 -4.87 13.33 -0.80
C LYS A 47 -5.70 12.34 -1.60
N ALA A 48 -6.28 12.81 -2.71
CA ALA A 48 -6.89 11.97 -3.72
C ALA A 48 -5.80 11.21 -4.49
N PHE A 49 -5.21 10.20 -3.86
CA PHE A 49 -4.23 9.35 -4.51
C PHE A 49 -4.91 8.34 -5.43
N ILE A 50 -4.45 8.27 -6.66
CA ILE A 50 -4.60 7.05 -7.47
C ILE A 50 -3.80 5.92 -6.78
N LEU A 51 -4.32 4.69 -6.83
CA LEU A 51 -3.76 3.53 -6.14
C LEU A 51 -2.23 3.37 -6.36
N THR A 52 -1.76 3.64 -7.58
CA THR A 52 -0.33 3.59 -7.92
C THR A 52 0.52 4.58 -7.12
N GLN A 53 0.01 5.78 -6.83
CA GLN A 53 0.72 6.75 -6.00
C GLN A 53 0.74 6.33 -4.53
N LEU A 54 -0.37 5.81 -4.00
CA LEU A 54 -0.42 5.23 -2.66
C LEU A 54 0.64 4.12 -2.50
N MET A 55 0.76 3.23 -3.49
CA MET A 55 1.76 2.16 -3.47
C MET A 55 3.19 2.70 -3.42
N LYS A 56 3.52 3.74 -4.21
CA LYS A 56 4.84 4.37 -4.18
C LYS A 56 5.15 5.04 -2.85
N GLU A 57 4.18 5.74 -2.27
CA GLU A 57 4.36 6.35 -0.95
C GLU A 57 4.54 5.29 0.15
N LEU A 58 3.78 4.19 0.07
CA LEU A 58 3.92 3.06 1.00
C LEU A 58 5.30 2.41 0.90
N GLN A 59 5.80 2.16 -0.32
CA GLN A 59 7.18 1.64 -0.53
C GLN A 59 8.23 2.57 0.06
N SER A 60 8.05 3.88 -0.13
CA SER A 60 8.96 4.89 0.42
C SER A 60 8.92 4.91 1.95
N TYR A 61 7.75 4.72 2.54
CA TYR A 61 7.58 4.64 3.99
C TYR A 61 8.21 3.37 4.58
N GLU A 62 8.01 2.22 3.95
CA GLU A 62 8.65 0.95 4.32
C GLU A 62 10.19 1.07 4.29
N LEU A 63 10.74 1.69 3.24
CA LEU A 63 12.15 2.03 3.15
C LEU A 63 12.61 2.89 4.33
N MET A 64 11.85 3.91 4.69
CA MET A 64 12.17 4.78 5.83
C MET A 64 12.18 4.02 7.16
N LEU A 65 11.18 3.17 7.40
CA LEU A 65 11.10 2.34 8.62
C LEU A 65 12.31 1.38 8.73
N ASN A 66 12.77 0.85 7.60
CA ASN A 66 13.89 -0.09 7.53
C ASN A 66 15.27 0.59 7.47
N GLY A 67 15.37 1.88 7.78
CA GLY A 67 16.63 2.62 7.75
C GLY A 67 17.25 2.75 6.34
N GLY A 68 16.42 2.75 5.30
CA GLY A 68 16.83 2.81 3.89
C GLY A 68 17.22 1.47 3.28
N LYS A 69 17.12 0.36 4.02
CA LYS A 69 17.38 -0.98 3.51
C LYS A 69 16.09 -1.58 2.96
N LEU A 70 16.06 -1.88 1.65
CA LEU A 70 14.98 -2.69 1.08
C LEU A 70 15.01 -4.07 1.75
N ILE A 71 13.90 -4.48 2.37
CA ILE A 71 13.72 -5.88 2.76
C ILE A 71 13.58 -6.67 1.46
N GLN A 72 14.70 -7.20 0.97
CA GLN A 72 14.66 -8.39 0.14
C GLN A 72 14.25 -9.54 1.07
N GLU A 73 12.96 -9.89 1.07
CA GLU A 73 12.59 -11.22 1.55
C GLU A 73 13.29 -12.21 0.61
N LYS A 74 14.28 -12.93 1.16
CA LYS A 74 14.83 -14.13 0.54
C LYS A 74 13.66 -15.11 0.41
N LEU A 75 13.21 -15.32 -0.82
CA LEU A 75 12.28 -16.37 -1.15
C LEU A 75 12.97 -17.71 -0.81
N GLU A 76 12.55 -18.36 0.27
CA GLU A 76 12.84 -19.78 0.53
C GLU A 76 11.61 -20.62 0.16
#